data_AF-A0A2H1L6Y1-F1
#
_entry.id   AF-A0A2H1L6Y1-F1
#
_cell.length_a   1.000
_cell.length_b   1.000
_cell.length_c   1.000
_cell.angle_alpha   90.00
_cell.angle_beta   90.00
_cell.angle_gamma   90.00
#
_symmetry.space_group_name_H-M   'P 1'
#
loop_
_entity.id
_entity.type
_entity.pdbx_description
1 polymer ?
#
loop_
_entity_poly.entity_id
_entity_poly.type
_entity_poly.pdbx_seq_one_letter_code
_entity_poly.pdbx_strand_id
1 'polypeptide(L)'
;MSQQDAIVDAIEQLAHRIRRSVAVDDADLVHIGHSSHQFGDDDPLRHQTLIERQTPAEIRDHVIAHGLYTARSRFRVPATGRAGFVNDRLGFPLRSSTELVGLMWIILDDHFTDEDLRECDATAAIVEGLLLDRSEEREGAEAHLNRVVALAVSGDADERARGIDALRDFGELPSATIAVLSMSFAHDADTPASVDHMRLLRRVWGQTTATFDTSAFAENTHTQGFGIVWMSGPPRQTDLISLADRVHDRVRSLDSTGGAKLHIGVGDVVEMDRAHVSFAHAEHALLIAIDEDSPRVAWEERPFEAFVTAVIRPHIDEQDLPPRLIDALGRQSDEVLTTLRTYLDTSANAAMTAERLYIHRATVYYRLKQFEDSTGISLADGRNRLIVHLWLLVANRIR
;
A
#
# COMPACT_ATOMS: atom_id res chain seq x y z
N MET A 1 -24.05 -5.23 23.92
CA MET A 1 -24.64 -4.98 22.59
C MET A 1 -23.50 -4.48 21.73
N SER A 2 -23.21 -5.12 20.59
CA SER A 2 -22.15 -4.64 19.70
C SER A 2 -22.51 -3.26 19.17
N GLN A 3 -21.54 -2.39 18.87
CA GLN A 3 -21.82 -1.12 18.19
C GLN A 3 -22.56 -1.34 16.87
N GLN A 4 -22.28 -2.45 16.17
CA GLN A 4 -23.02 -2.82 14.97
C GLN A 4 -24.50 -3.10 15.26
N ASP A 5 -24.82 -3.75 16.38
CA ASP A 5 -26.21 -3.98 16.80
C ASP A 5 -26.90 -2.65 17.12
N ALA A 6 -26.18 -1.70 17.73
CA ALA A 6 -26.70 -0.37 18.04
C ALA A 6 -26.99 0.45 16.78
N ILE A 7 -26.11 0.38 15.77
CA ILE A 7 -26.34 1.01 14.46
C ILE A 7 -27.58 0.41 13.80
N VAL A 8 -27.69 -0.93 13.78
CA VAL A 8 -28.83 -1.62 13.18
C VAL A 8 -30.13 -1.27 13.90
N ASP A 9 -30.15 -1.23 15.23
CA ASP A 9 -31.33 -0.83 16.00
C ASP A 9 -31.76 0.61 15.70
N ALA A 10 -30.80 1.55 15.64
CA ALA A 10 -31.09 2.94 15.33
C ALA A 10 -31.73 3.12 13.93
N ILE A 11 -31.18 2.45 12.92
CA ILE A 11 -31.70 2.55 11.56
C ILE A 11 -33.00 1.77 11.35
N GLU A 12 -33.21 0.66 12.07
CA GLU A 12 -34.48 -0.08 12.05
C GLU A 12 -35.62 0.76 12.66
N GLN A 13 -35.36 1.44 13.78
CA GLN A 13 -36.32 2.35 14.39
C GLN A 13 -36.64 3.54 13.47
N LEU A 14 -35.63 4.13 12.83
CA LEU A 14 -35.85 5.17 11.83
C LEU A 14 -36.71 4.64 10.69
N ALA A 15 -36.34 3.50 10.12
CA ALA A 15 -37.05 2.89 9.00
C ALA A 15 -38.53 2.68 9.28
N HIS A 16 -38.89 2.24 10.50
CA HIS A 16 -40.28 2.12 10.93
C HIS A 16 -41.03 3.46 11.04
N ARG A 17 -40.35 4.53 11.49
CA ARG A 17 -40.96 5.87 11.62
C ARG A 17 -41.25 6.49 10.26
N ILE A 18 -40.25 6.48 9.36
CA ILE A 18 -40.37 7.10 8.02
C ILE A 18 -40.96 6.17 6.96
N ARG A 19 -41.17 4.89 7.32
CA ARG A 19 -41.63 3.81 6.42
C ARG A 19 -40.77 3.66 5.16
N ARG A 20 -39.45 3.72 5.32
CA ARG A 20 -38.47 3.59 4.22
C ARG A 20 -37.27 2.77 4.66
N SER A 21 -36.64 2.15 3.67
CA SER A 21 -35.40 1.42 3.80
C SER A 21 -34.24 2.36 4.10
N VAL A 22 -33.48 2.00 5.13
CA VAL A 22 -32.28 2.71 5.56
C VAL A 22 -31.08 1.78 5.43
N ALA A 23 -29.94 2.31 4.98
CA ALA A 23 -28.66 1.61 4.99
C ALA A 23 -27.56 2.52 5.51
N VAL A 24 -26.50 1.91 6.04
CA VAL A 24 -25.29 2.60 6.48
C VAL A 24 -24.10 1.89 5.87
N ASP A 25 -23.26 2.67 5.18
CA ASP A 25 -22.00 2.22 4.61
C ASP A 25 -20.82 2.96 5.27
N ASP A 26 -19.62 2.39 5.18
CA ASP A 26 -18.40 3.11 5.51
C ASP A 26 -18.04 4.14 4.42
N ALA A 27 -16.96 4.89 4.64
CA ALA A 27 -16.47 5.91 3.69
C ALA A 27 -16.08 5.34 2.30
N ASP A 28 -15.90 4.03 2.20
CA ASP A 28 -15.51 3.27 1.01
C ASP A 28 -16.70 2.57 0.32
N LEU A 29 -17.93 2.86 0.76
CA LEU A 29 -19.17 2.23 0.34
C LEU A 29 -19.19 0.71 0.57
N VAL A 30 -18.60 0.27 1.68
CA VAL A 30 -18.73 -1.10 2.21
C VAL A 30 -19.87 -1.12 3.22
N HIS A 31 -20.75 -2.09 3.06
CA HIS A 31 -21.99 -2.20 3.83
C HIS A 31 -21.74 -2.48 5.31
N ILE A 32 -22.26 -1.63 6.21
CA ILE A 32 -22.19 -1.80 7.67
C ILE A 32 -23.50 -2.37 8.21
N GLY A 33 -24.64 -1.79 7.83
CA GLY A 33 -25.95 -2.12 8.40
C GLY A 33 -27.11 -1.68 7.51
N HIS A 34 -28.25 -2.36 7.63
CA HIS A 34 -29.50 -1.97 6.97
C HIS A 34 -30.70 -2.28 7.85
N SER A 35 -31.81 -1.58 7.59
CA SER A 35 -33.12 -1.99 8.06
C SER A 35 -33.56 -3.27 7.35
N SER A 36 -34.11 -4.21 8.12
CA SER A 36 -34.55 -5.52 7.66
C SER A 36 -35.96 -5.50 7.06
N HIS A 37 -36.81 -4.57 7.48
CA HIS A 37 -38.16 -4.45 6.94
C HIS A 37 -38.17 -3.85 5.53
N GLN A 38 -38.95 -4.44 4.64
CA GLN A 38 -39.16 -3.95 3.28
C GLN A 38 -40.42 -3.09 3.23
N PHE A 39 -40.29 -1.86 2.74
CA PHE A 39 -41.42 -0.92 2.61
C PHE A 39 -41.92 -0.78 1.17
N GLY A 40 -41.49 -1.68 0.27
CA GLY A 40 -41.81 -1.65 -1.15
C GLY A 40 -40.98 -0.64 -1.95
N ASP A 41 -39.88 -0.16 -1.37
CA ASP A 41 -38.94 0.80 -1.93
C ASP A 41 -37.63 0.17 -2.44
N ASP A 42 -37.50 -1.15 -2.30
CA ASP A 42 -36.31 -1.89 -2.75
C ASP A 42 -36.11 -1.77 -4.27
N ASP A 43 -34.85 -1.62 -4.67
CA ASP A 43 -34.41 -1.73 -6.06
C ASP A 43 -33.32 -2.81 -6.23
N PRO A 44 -33.06 -3.26 -7.47
CA PRO A 44 -32.08 -4.33 -7.68
C PRO A 44 -30.66 -3.97 -7.19
N LEU A 45 -30.28 -2.68 -7.19
CA LEU A 45 -29.01 -2.24 -6.62
C LEU A 45 -28.93 -2.57 -5.13
N ARG A 46 -29.96 -2.25 -4.33
CA ARG A 46 -29.98 -2.58 -2.90
C ARG A 46 -29.85 -4.08 -2.66
N HIS A 47 -30.56 -4.92 -3.41
CA HIS A 47 -30.41 -6.38 -3.28
C HIS A 47 -28.98 -6.84 -3.57
N GLN A 48 -28.36 -6.29 -4.61
CA GLN A 48 -26.99 -6.59 -4.97
C GLN A 48 -26.02 -6.16 -3.86
N THR A 49 -26.12 -4.92 -3.35
CA THR A 49 -25.21 -4.43 -2.31
C THR A 49 -25.36 -5.15 -0.98
N LEU A 50 -26.55 -5.65 -0.64
CA LEU A 50 -26.75 -6.47 0.57
C LEU A 50 -26.09 -7.84 0.45
N ILE A 51 -26.12 -8.46 -0.74
CA ILE A 51 -25.49 -9.76 -1.00
C ILE A 51 -23.97 -9.61 -1.12
N GLU A 52 -23.51 -8.68 -1.95
CA GLU A 52 -22.09 -8.46 -2.25
C GLU A 52 -21.37 -7.66 -1.17
N ARG A 53 -22.12 -7.02 -0.26
CA ARG A 53 -21.63 -6.10 0.79
C ARG A 53 -20.77 -4.95 0.27
N GLN A 54 -20.90 -4.63 -1.01
CA GLN A 54 -20.11 -3.59 -1.66
C GLN A 54 -20.90 -2.96 -2.81
N THR A 55 -20.78 -1.64 -2.95
CA THR A 55 -21.36 -0.92 -4.10
C THR A 55 -20.53 -1.16 -5.39
N PRO A 56 -21.19 -1.49 -6.53
CA PRO A 56 -20.53 -1.65 -7.83
C PRO A 56 -19.73 -0.41 -8.25
N ALA A 57 -18.62 -0.61 -8.98
CA ALA A 57 -17.71 0.46 -9.36
C ALA A 57 -18.38 1.60 -10.17
N GLU A 58 -19.20 1.28 -11.17
CA GLU A 58 -19.93 2.29 -11.97
C GLU A 58 -20.83 3.17 -11.08
N ILE A 59 -21.46 2.59 -10.05
CA ILE A 59 -22.32 3.33 -9.11
C ILE A 59 -21.48 4.16 -8.15
N ARG A 60 -20.35 3.62 -7.67
CA ARG A 60 -19.41 4.35 -6.82
C ARG A 60 -18.89 5.61 -7.51
N ASP A 61 -18.45 5.50 -8.76
CA ASP A 61 -17.96 6.65 -9.53
C ASP A 61 -19.04 7.72 -9.70
N HIS A 62 -20.28 7.29 -9.94
CA HIS A 62 -21.43 8.20 -10.00
C HIS A 62 -21.70 8.89 -8.66
N VAL A 63 -21.65 8.17 -7.53
CA VAL A 63 -21.82 8.74 -6.19
C VAL A 63 -20.69 9.73 -5.86
N ILE A 64 -19.44 9.41 -6.22
CA ILE A 64 -18.29 10.32 -6.08
C ILE A 64 -18.51 11.61 -6.88
N ALA A 65 -18.96 11.49 -8.13
CA ALA A 65 -19.25 12.65 -8.99
C ALA A 65 -20.36 13.56 -8.42
N HIS A 66 -21.23 13.04 -7.55
CA HIS A 66 -22.29 13.79 -6.87
C HIS A 66 -21.89 14.30 -5.47
N GLY A 67 -20.59 14.26 -5.15
CA GLY A 67 -20.03 14.95 -3.99
C GLY A 67 -19.81 14.08 -2.75
N LEU A 68 -19.69 12.75 -2.89
CA LEU A 68 -19.43 11.82 -1.78
C LEU A 68 -18.42 12.35 -0.74
N TYR A 69 -17.24 12.76 -1.21
CA TYR A 69 -16.15 13.17 -0.32
C TYR A 69 -16.23 14.65 0.11
N THR A 70 -16.95 15.48 -0.64
CA THR A 70 -17.01 16.95 -0.44
C THR A 70 -18.26 17.41 0.29
N ALA A 71 -19.33 16.62 0.29
CA ALA A 71 -20.58 16.95 0.97
C ALA A 71 -20.37 17.05 2.49
N ARG A 72 -20.86 18.16 3.06
CA ARG A 72 -20.90 18.41 4.52
C ARG A 72 -22.31 18.44 5.09
N SER A 73 -23.31 18.28 4.22
CA SER A 73 -24.72 18.16 4.56
C SER A 73 -25.33 17.11 3.65
N ARG A 74 -26.58 16.71 3.94
CA ARG A 74 -27.31 15.76 3.09
C ARG A 74 -27.26 16.14 1.60
N PHE A 75 -27.12 15.16 0.74
CA PHE A 75 -27.01 15.34 -0.71
C PHE A 75 -27.84 14.29 -1.45
N ARG A 76 -28.31 14.64 -2.64
CA ARG A 76 -29.12 13.75 -3.49
C ARG A 76 -28.26 13.14 -4.57
N VAL A 77 -28.37 11.83 -4.76
CA VAL A 77 -27.78 11.10 -5.87
C VAL A 77 -28.92 10.63 -6.79
N PRO A 78 -29.04 11.20 -8.00
CA PRO A 78 -30.04 10.77 -8.97
C PRO A 78 -29.81 9.33 -9.42
N ALA A 79 -30.89 8.58 -9.61
CA ALA A 79 -30.86 7.25 -10.21
C ALA A 79 -30.33 7.31 -11.65
N THR A 80 -29.49 6.34 -12.00
CA THR A 80 -28.94 6.24 -13.37
C THR A 80 -29.80 5.39 -14.28
N GLY A 81 -30.69 4.56 -13.72
CA GLY A 81 -31.42 3.52 -14.44
C GLY A 81 -30.55 2.35 -14.90
N ARG A 82 -29.26 2.33 -14.52
CA ARG A 82 -28.27 1.29 -14.87
C ARG A 82 -27.86 0.50 -13.64
N ALA A 83 -27.35 -0.71 -13.83
CA ALA A 83 -26.89 -1.59 -12.76
C ALA A 83 -27.88 -1.72 -11.59
N GLY A 84 -29.19 -1.71 -11.88
CA GLY A 84 -30.23 -1.81 -10.86
C GLY A 84 -30.50 -0.54 -10.05
N PHE A 85 -29.87 0.59 -10.37
CA PHE A 85 -30.04 1.85 -9.63
C PHE A 85 -31.25 2.64 -10.16
N VAL A 86 -32.44 2.36 -9.60
CA VAL A 86 -33.72 2.84 -10.15
C VAL A 86 -34.31 4.01 -9.35
N ASN A 87 -34.08 4.05 -8.04
CA ASN A 87 -34.63 5.09 -7.17
C ASN A 87 -33.53 6.05 -6.71
N ASP A 88 -33.81 7.34 -6.63
CA ASP A 88 -32.84 8.32 -6.13
C ASP A 88 -32.41 7.99 -4.70
N ARG A 89 -31.20 8.37 -4.31
CA ARG A 89 -30.73 8.28 -2.91
C ARG A 89 -30.62 9.65 -2.29
N LEU A 90 -30.99 9.72 -1.02
CA LEU A 90 -30.56 10.78 -0.13
C LEU A 90 -29.43 10.24 0.75
N GLY A 91 -28.24 10.81 0.59
CA GLY A 91 -27.07 10.50 1.39
C GLY A 91 -26.90 11.49 2.53
N PHE A 92 -26.62 10.97 3.72
CA PHE A 92 -26.30 11.74 4.92
C PHE A 92 -24.83 11.44 5.26
N PRO A 93 -23.89 12.37 4.98
CA PRO A 93 -22.49 12.16 5.28
C PRO A 93 -22.29 12.17 6.79
N LEU A 94 -21.68 11.11 7.33
CA LEU A 94 -21.34 10.94 8.73
C LEU A 94 -19.86 11.24 8.87
N ARG A 95 -19.49 12.30 9.60
CA ARG A 95 -18.14 12.87 9.57
C ARG A 95 -17.56 13.04 10.96
N SER A 96 -16.25 12.84 11.05
CA SER A 96 -15.47 13.43 12.15
C SER A 96 -15.21 14.92 11.86
N SER A 97 -14.48 15.59 12.74
CA SER A 97 -14.01 16.96 12.49
C SER A 97 -13.20 17.11 11.20
N THR A 98 -12.56 16.04 10.73
CA THR A 98 -11.56 16.07 9.65
C THR A 98 -11.90 15.18 8.47
N GLU A 99 -12.72 14.14 8.62
CA GLU A 99 -12.94 13.14 7.56
C GLU A 99 -14.37 12.58 7.51
N LEU A 100 -14.68 11.89 6.41
CA LEU A 100 -15.91 11.13 6.25
C LEU A 100 -15.68 9.74 6.86
N VAL A 101 -16.52 9.35 7.82
CA VAL A 101 -16.42 8.03 8.47
C VAL A 101 -17.45 7.04 7.93
N GLY A 102 -18.53 7.53 7.34
CA GLY A 102 -19.52 6.69 6.68
C GLY A 102 -20.65 7.52 6.08
N LEU A 103 -21.65 6.82 5.55
CA LEU A 103 -22.86 7.43 5.01
C LEU A 103 -24.09 6.66 5.47
N MET A 104 -25.14 7.39 5.82
CA MET A 104 -26.47 6.83 5.92
C MET A 104 -27.25 7.15 4.63
N TRP A 105 -27.92 6.14 4.10
CA TRP A 105 -28.65 6.20 2.84
C TRP A 105 -30.14 5.98 3.04
N ILE A 106 -30.93 6.81 2.38
CA ILE A 106 -32.38 6.65 2.26
C ILE A 106 -32.74 6.51 0.78
N ILE A 107 -33.62 5.57 0.46
CA ILE A 107 -34.24 5.50 -0.86
C ILE A 107 -35.35 6.55 -0.94
N LEU A 108 -35.23 7.47 -1.89
CA LEU A 108 -36.20 8.55 -2.09
C LEU A 108 -37.36 8.11 -2.98
N ASP A 109 -38.54 8.60 -2.61
CA ASP A 109 -39.73 8.64 -3.45
C ASP A 109 -40.48 9.97 -3.23
N ASP A 110 -41.59 10.16 -3.96
CA ASP A 110 -42.34 11.42 -3.99
C ASP A 110 -43.11 11.75 -2.69
N HIS A 111 -43.08 10.86 -1.68
CA HIS A 111 -43.86 11.00 -0.43
C HIS A 111 -43.02 11.37 0.80
N PHE A 112 -41.77 11.80 0.61
CA PHE A 112 -40.85 12.13 1.71
C PHE A 112 -41.14 13.51 2.31
N THR A 113 -41.36 13.60 3.63
CA THR A 113 -41.78 14.84 4.31
C THR A 113 -40.64 15.58 5.03
N ASP A 114 -40.87 16.84 5.40
CA ASP A 114 -39.95 17.62 6.25
C ASP A 114 -39.81 17.04 7.68
N GLU A 115 -40.79 16.25 8.13
CA GLU A 115 -40.70 15.52 9.40
C GLU A 115 -39.77 14.30 9.26
N ASP A 116 -39.90 13.54 8.17
CA ASP A 116 -38.99 12.43 7.87
C ASP A 116 -37.54 12.91 7.75
N LEU A 117 -37.31 14.07 7.13
CA LEU A 117 -35.99 14.68 7.04
C LEU A 117 -35.39 14.99 8.43
N ARG A 118 -36.20 15.51 9.36
CA ARG A 118 -35.75 15.79 10.74
C ARG A 118 -35.42 14.51 11.49
N GLU A 119 -36.22 13.46 11.31
CA GLU A 119 -35.96 12.13 11.87
C GLU A 119 -34.67 11.51 11.32
N CYS A 120 -34.43 11.66 10.02
CA CYS A 120 -33.18 11.24 9.40
C CYS A 120 -31.98 12.03 9.93
N ASP A 121 -32.06 13.37 9.99
CA ASP A 121 -30.97 14.21 10.52
C ASP A 121 -30.64 13.81 11.98
N ALA A 122 -31.65 13.58 12.81
CA ALA A 122 -31.47 13.16 14.20
C ALA A 122 -30.84 11.76 14.32
N THR A 123 -31.28 10.81 13.50
CA THR A 123 -30.72 9.46 13.49
C THR A 123 -29.29 9.45 12.90
N ALA A 124 -29.02 10.25 11.88
CA ALA A 124 -27.69 10.41 11.31
C ALA A 124 -26.69 10.85 12.40
N ALA A 125 -27.06 11.80 13.26
CA ALA A 125 -26.20 12.22 14.37
C ALA A 125 -25.92 11.09 15.39
N ILE A 126 -26.89 10.21 15.65
CA ILE A 126 -26.69 9.03 16.52
C ILE A 126 -25.74 8.03 15.86
N VAL A 127 -25.98 7.71 14.59
CA VAL A 127 -25.16 6.76 13.83
C VAL A 127 -23.73 7.31 13.64
N GLU A 128 -23.57 8.62 13.44
CA GLU A 128 -22.27 9.29 13.38
C GLU A 128 -21.47 9.05 14.65
N GLY A 129 -22.05 9.27 15.84
CA GLY A 129 -21.39 8.98 17.12
C GLY A 129 -20.97 7.51 17.25
N LEU A 130 -21.86 6.57 16.88
CA LEU A 130 -21.56 5.14 16.92
C LEU A 130 -20.44 4.74 15.93
N LEU A 131 -20.39 5.36 14.75
CA LEU A 131 -19.31 5.12 13.80
C LEU A 131 -17.99 5.76 14.23
N LEU A 132 -18.02 6.90 14.91
CA LEU A 132 -16.82 7.52 15.48
C LEU A 132 -16.23 6.64 16.59
N ASP A 133 -17.06 6.19 17.55
CA ASP A 133 -16.60 5.28 18.61
C ASP A 133 -16.04 3.97 18.01
N ARG A 134 -16.69 3.45 16.96
CA ARG A 134 -16.19 2.28 16.21
C ARG A 134 -14.85 2.55 15.52
N SER A 135 -14.69 3.73 14.94
CA SER A 135 -13.44 4.13 14.29
C SER A 135 -12.33 4.24 15.33
N GLU A 136 -12.58 4.87 16.48
CA GLU A 136 -11.60 5.00 17.56
C GLU A 136 -11.19 3.66 18.16
N GLU A 137 -12.15 2.75 18.41
CA GLU A 137 -11.85 1.39 18.88
C GLU A 137 -11.02 0.62 17.85
N ARG A 138 -11.39 0.72 16.57
CA ARG A 138 -10.67 0.08 15.48
C ARG A 138 -9.26 0.67 15.32
N GLU A 139 -9.12 1.99 15.32
CA GLU A 139 -7.83 2.67 15.26
C GLU A 139 -6.95 2.32 16.46
N GLY A 140 -7.52 2.22 17.65
CA GLY A 140 -6.82 1.77 18.85
C GLY A 140 -6.32 0.33 18.74
N ALA A 141 -7.17 -0.59 18.28
CA ALA A 141 -6.81 -1.98 18.03
C ALA A 141 -5.75 -2.09 16.92
N GLU A 142 -5.90 -1.32 15.84
CA GLU A 142 -4.95 -1.27 14.73
C GLU A 142 -3.60 -0.70 15.16
N ALA A 143 -3.57 0.39 15.94
CA ALA A 143 -2.34 0.97 16.48
C ALA A 143 -1.65 0.01 17.45
N HIS A 144 -2.42 -0.78 18.21
CA HIS A 144 -1.87 -1.82 19.06
C HIS A 144 -1.25 -2.96 18.24
N LEU A 145 -1.95 -3.47 17.22
CA LEU A 145 -1.45 -4.49 16.32
C LEU A 145 -0.19 -4.02 15.58
N ASN A 146 -0.20 -2.81 15.01
CA ASN A 146 0.96 -2.20 14.35
C ASN A 146 2.19 -2.22 15.26
N ARG A 147 2.02 -1.84 16.54
CA ARG A 147 3.11 -1.84 17.53
C ARG A 147 3.63 -3.23 17.82
N VAL A 148 2.72 -4.20 17.99
CA VAL A 148 3.07 -5.60 18.28
C VAL A 148 3.84 -6.22 17.12
N VAL A 149 3.38 -5.98 15.89
CA VAL A 149 4.03 -6.43 14.65
C VAL A 149 5.42 -5.80 14.49
N ALA A 150 5.56 -4.49 14.73
CA ALA A 150 6.85 -3.79 14.71
C ALA A 150 7.84 -4.35 15.75
N LEU A 151 7.38 -4.64 16.97
CA LEU A 151 8.20 -5.29 17.98
C LEU A 151 8.65 -6.68 17.52
N ALA A 152 7.76 -7.48 16.93
CA ALA A 152 8.05 -8.85 16.51
C ALA A 152 9.14 -8.95 15.43
N VAL A 153 9.35 -7.90 14.62
CA VAL A 153 10.43 -7.84 13.61
C VAL A 153 11.64 -7.04 14.09
N SER A 154 11.65 -6.55 15.32
CA SER A 154 12.76 -5.75 15.86
C SER A 154 14.08 -6.52 15.85
N GLY A 155 15.16 -5.81 15.53
CA GLY A 155 16.53 -6.32 15.67
C GLY A 155 16.90 -6.57 17.14
N ASP A 156 16.27 -5.85 18.07
CA ASP A 156 16.44 -6.05 19.51
C ASP A 156 15.75 -7.35 19.96
N ALA A 157 16.48 -8.20 20.69
CA ALA A 157 16.01 -9.53 21.07
C ALA A 157 14.87 -9.50 22.10
N ASP A 158 14.89 -8.53 23.03
CA ASP A 158 13.91 -8.42 24.11
C ASP A 158 12.61 -7.79 23.61
N GLU A 159 12.69 -6.80 22.71
CA GLU A 159 11.55 -6.29 21.96
C GLU A 159 10.90 -7.36 21.11
N ARG A 160 11.71 -8.12 20.36
CA ARG A 160 11.23 -9.21 19.51
C ARG A 160 10.50 -10.28 20.30
N ALA A 161 11.07 -10.73 21.42
CA ALA A 161 10.41 -11.70 22.29
C ALA A 161 9.03 -11.20 22.76
N ARG A 162 8.94 -9.94 23.22
CA ARG A 162 7.67 -9.33 23.64
C ARG A 162 6.65 -9.21 22.50
N GLY A 163 7.09 -8.84 21.30
CA GLY A 163 6.23 -8.75 20.13
C GLY A 163 5.68 -10.12 19.70
N ILE A 164 6.55 -11.14 19.67
CA ILE A 164 6.15 -12.52 19.36
C ILE A 164 5.16 -13.06 20.40
N ASP A 165 5.41 -12.81 21.69
CA ASP A 165 4.50 -13.22 22.76
C ASP A 165 3.14 -12.54 22.64
N ALA A 166 3.11 -11.22 22.41
CA ALA A 166 1.85 -10.48 22.22
C ALA A 166 1.09 -10.91 20.96
N LEU A 167 1.77 -11.30 19.87
CA LEU A 167 1.11 -11.82 18.67
C LEU A 167 0.30 -13.10 18.94
N ARG A 168 0.70 -13.92 19.92
CA ARG A 168 -0.05 -15.11 20.31
C ARG A 168 -1.42 -14.77 20.93
N ASP A 169 -1.58 -13.57 21.47
CA ASP A 169 -2.86 -13.12 22.03
C ASP A 169 -3.87 -12.76 20.91
N PHE A 170 -3.41 -12.54 19.67
CA PHE A 170 -4.26 -12.24 18.51
C PHE A 170 -4.73 -13.48 17.76
N GLY A 171 -4.24 -14.68 18.10
CA GLY A 171 -4.65 -15.94 17.48
C GLY A 171 -3.66 -17.08 17.72
N GLU A 172 -4.09 -18.32 17.46
CA GLU A 172 -3.17 -19.46 17.46
C GLU A 172 -2.17 -19.27 16.32
N LEU A 173 -0.87 -19.17 16.63
CA LEU A 173 0.20 -19.23 15.63
C LEU A 173 0.37 -20.71 15.22
N PRO A 174 -0.22 -21.17 14.10
CA PRO A 174 -0.44 -22.61 13.87
C PRO A 174 0.83 -23.34 13.44
N SER A 175 1.86 -22.62 12.96
CA SER A 175 3.17 -23.13 12.54
C SER A 175 4.24 -22.04 12.49
N ALA A 176 5.50 -22.49 12.49
CA ALA A 176 6.66 -21.74 12.96
C ALA A 176 7.32 -20.80 11.94
N THR A 177 6.88 -20.75 10.68
CA THR A 177 7.53 -19.93 9.62
C THR A 177 6.70 -18.73 9.16
N ILE A 178 7.39 -17.64 8.82
CA ILE A 178 6.84 -16.36 8.39
C ILE A 178 7.61 -15.80 7.21
N ALA A 179 7.00 -14.84 6.51
CA ALA A 179 7.69 -13.96 5.59
C ALA A 179 7.19 -12.53 5.71
N VAL A 180 8.07 -11.58 5.42
CA VAL A 180 7.78 -10.15 5.47
C VAL A 180 7.85 -9.55 4.07
N LEU A 181 6.87 -8.71 3.73
CA LEU A 181 6.85 -7.90 2.53
C LEU A 181 6.95 -6.44 2.93
N SER A 182 8.05 -5.78 2.59
CA SER A 182 8.23 -4.34 2.78
C SER A 182 7.72 -3.59 1.56
N MET A 183 6.97 -2.52 1.76
CA MET A 183 6.23 -1.84 0.71
C MET A 183 6.41 -0.32 0.83
N SER A 184 6.70 0.35 -0.28
CA SER A 184 6.77 1.82 -0.32
C SER A 184 6.18 2.35 -1.61
N PHE A 185 5.44 3.45 -1.51
CA PHE A 185 5.12 4.26 -2.67
C PHE A 185 6.34 5.11 -3.05
N ALA A 186 6.65 5.18 -4.35
CA ALA A 186 7.57 6.16 -4.87
C ALA A 186 6.91 7.53 -4.73
N HIS A 187 7.67 8.47 -4.17
CA HIS A 187 7.23 9.82 -3.96
C HIS A 187 8.02 10.75 -4.87
N ASP A 188 7.34 11.44 -5.78
CA ASP A 188 7.93 12.61 -6.42
C ASP A 188 8.05 13.71 -5.36
N ALA A 189 9.19 14.41 -5.32
CA ALA A 189 9.48 15.44 -4.32
C ALA A 189 8.40 16.55 -4.25
N ASP A 190 7.62 16.72 -5.32
CA ASP A 190 6.59 17.76 -5.48
C ASP A 190 5.15 17.31 -5.14
N THR A 191 4.90 16.01 -4.90
CA THR A 191 3.54 15.51 -4.60
C THR A 191 3.52 14.91 -3.21
N PRO A 192 2.90 15.50 -2.18
CA PRO A 192 2.91 14.95 -0.83
C PRO A 192 2.31 13.55 -0.74
N ALA A 193 2.79 12.74 0.20
CA ALA A 193 2.18 11.44 0.48
C ALA A 193 0.79 11.67 1.05
N SER A 194 -0.24 11.32 0.28
CA SER A 194 -1.60 11.37 0.80
C SER A 194 -1.77 10.24 1.81
N VAL A 195 -2.41 10.55 2.94
CA VAL A 195 -2.93 9.58 3.91
C VAL A 195 -3.76 8.47 3.21
N ASP A 196 -4.31 8.77 2.04
CA ASP A 196 -5.06 7.85 1.19
C ASP A 196 -4.24 6.66 0.67
N HIS A 197 -2.93 6.81 0.42
CA HIS A 197 -2.10 5.70 -0.10
C HIS A 197 -1.90 4.57 0.91
N MET A 198 -1.64 4.89 2.18
CA MET A 198 -1.52 3.86 3.23
C MET A 198 -2.85 3.19 3.53
N ARG A 199 -3.96 3.95 3.51
CA ARG A 199 -5.31 3.39 3.63
C ARG A 199 -5.63 2.43 2.48
N LEU A 200 -5.31 2.82 1.25
CA LEU A 200 -5.45 1.97 0.08
C LEU A 200 -4.61 0.69 0.21
N LEU A 201 -3.33 0.82 0.58
CA LEU A 201 -2.42 -0.31 0.72
C LEU A 201 -2.91 -1.30 1.80
N ARG A 202 -3.33 -0.79 2.96
CA ARG A 202 -3.89 -1.59 4.05
C ARG A 202 -5.16 -2.34 3.60
N ARG A 203 -6.05 -1.66 2.88
CA ARG A 203 -7.26 -2.27 2.29
C ARG A 203 -6.91 -3.39 1.31
N VAL A 204 -5.97 -3.13 0.40
CA VAL A 204 -5.52 -4.12 -0.58
C VAL A 204 -4.84 -5.31 0.10
N TRP A 205 -4.02 -5.05 1.13
CA TRP A 205 -3.38 -6.09 1.91
C TRP A 205 -4.41 -7.04 2.54
N GLY A 206 -5.42 -6.49 3.23
CA GLY A 206 -6.49 -7.29 3.83
C GLY A 206 -7.26 -8.14 2.81
N GLN A 207 -7.53 -7.59 1.62
CA GLN A 207 -8.22 -8.33 0.54
C GLN A 207 -7.36 -9.44 -0.09
N THR A 208 -6.07 -9.18 -0.29
CA THR A 208 -5.16 -10.08 -1.03
C THR A 208 -4.57 -11.19 -0.15
N THR A 209 -4.59 -11.01 1.17
CA THR A 209 -4.06 -11.98 2.14
C THR A 209 -5.14 -12.82 2.82
N ALA A 210 -6.41 -12.68 2.43
CA ALA A 210 -7.51 -13.46 2.99
C ALA A 210 -7.36 -15.00 2.82
N THR A 211 -6.47 -15.45 1.93
CA THR A 211 -6.16 -16.87 1.70
C THR A 211 -5.03 -17.40 2.61
N PHE A 212 -4.36 -16.53 3.35
CA PHE A 212 -3.33 -16.90 4.33
C PHE A 212 -4.02 -17.16 5.69
N ASP A 213 -3.46 -18.05 6.50
CA ASP A 213 -4.06 -18.41 7.79
C ASP A 213 -4.09 -17.21 8.74
N THR A 214 -3.09 -16.33 8.63
CA THR A 214 -3.07 -15.04 9.32
C THR A 214 -2.25 -14.06 8.49
N SER A 215 -2.59 -12.77 8.56
CA SER A 215 -1.77 -11.69 8.05
C SER A 215 -1.90 -10.46 8.95
N ALA A 216 -0.87 -9.62 8.95
CA ALA A 216 -0.90 -8.34 9.63
C ALA A 216 -0.15 -7.31 8.79
N PHE A 217 -0.47 -6.04 9.00
CA PHE A 217 0.16 -4.92 8.30
C PHE A 217 0.49 -3.85 9.33
N ALA A 218 1.72 -3.33 9.26
CA ALA A 218 2.18 -2.24 10.09
C ALA A 218 2.75 -1.12 9.23
N GLU A 219 2.55 0.11 9.67
CA GLU A 219 3.05 1.31 9.01
C GLU A 219 4.31 1.79 9.74
N ASN A 220 5.40 2.00 9.01
CA ASN A 220 6.64 2.57 9.53
C ASN A 220 6.67 4.09 9.37
N THR A 221 6.18 4.57 8.23
CA THR A 221 6.09 5.99 7.87
C THR A 221 4.81 6.26 7.08
N HIS A 222 4.58 7.50 6.66
CA HIS A 222 3.43 7.85 5.81
C HIS A 222 3.52 7.28 4.38
N THR A 223 4.66 6.73 3.97
CA THR A 223 4.89 6.18 2.62
C THR A 223 5.29 4.71 2.61
N GLN A 224 5.73 4.20 3.76
CA GLN A 224 6.29 2.86 3.89
C GLN A 224 5.56 2.08 4.98
N GLY A 225 5.15 0.87 4.63
CA GLY A 225 4.62 -0.12 5.55
C GLY A 225 5.19 -1.48 5.23
N PHE A 226 4.92 -2.44 6.10
CA PHE A 226 5.27 -3.82 5.84
C PHE A 226 4.13 -4.73 6.26
N GLY A 227 3.96 -5.81 5.51
CA GLY A 227 3.00 -6.84 5.79
C GLY A 227 3.71 -8.12 6.21
N ILE A 228 3.18 -8.80 7.23
CA ILE A 228 3.62 -10.14 7.63
C ILE A 228 2.54 -11.14 7.22
N VAL A 229 2.98 -12.25 6.62
CA VAL A 229 2.11 -13.39 6.32
C VAL A 229 2.58 -14.64 7.06
N TRP A 230 1.61 -15.42 7.52
CA TRP A 230 1.81 -16.71 8.18
C TRP A 230 1.00 -17.80 7.47
N MET A 231 1.52 -19.02 7.46
CA MET A 231 0.82 -20.19 6.92
C MET A 231 1.10 -21.44 7.76
N SER A 232 0.13 -22.36 7.80
CA SER A 232 0.16 -23.67 8.49
C SER A 232 1.12 -24.65 7.82
N GLY A 233 1.79 -24.24 6.73
CA GLY A 233 2.94 -24.91 6.12
C GLY A 233 3.89 -23.88 5.51
N PRO A 234 5.17 -24.21 5.28
CA PRO A 234 6.16 -23.24 4.80
C PRO A 234 5.74 -22.70 3.43
N PRO A 235 5.54 -21.36 3.29
CA PRO A 235 5.30 -20.77 1.99
C PRO A 235 6.44 -21.08 1.05
N ARG A 236 6.11 -21.25 -0.24
CA ARG A 236 7.16 -21.23 -1.27
C ARG A 236 7.43 -19.79 -1.62
N GLN A 237 8.67 -19.51 -2.00
CA GLN A 237 9.04 -18.18 -2.51
C GLN A 237 8.14 -17.73 -3.66
N THR A 238 7.69 -18.66 -4.51
CA THR A 238 6.74 -18.41 -5.60
C THR A 238 5.37 -17.91 -5.12
N ASP A 239 4.90 -18.35 -3.96
CA ASP A 239 3.61 -17.93 -3.40
C ASP A 239 3.68 -16.48 -2.93
N LEU A 240 4.79 -16.11 -2.29
CA LEU A 240 5.07 -14.74 -1.83
C LEU A 240 5.27 -13.77 -2.98
N ILE A 241 6.00 -14.20 -4.00
CA ILE A 241 6.15 -13.49 -5.27
C ILE A 241 4.77 -13.22 -5.89
N SER A 242 3.93 -14.24 -5.99
CA SER A 242 2.59 -14.11 -6.55
C SER A 242 1.70 -13.20 -5.69
N LEU A 243 1.87 -13.20 -4.37
CA LEU A 243 1.19 -12.26 -3.47
C LEU A 243 1.63 -10.82 -3.74
N ALA A 244 2.94 -10.56 -3.81
CA ALA A 244 3.49 -9.24 -4.11
C ALA A 244 2.97 -8.72 -5.47
N ASP A 245 2.95 -9.56 -6.50
CA ASP A 245 2.38 -9.20 -7.82
C ASP A 245 0.90 -8.83 -7.71
N ARG A 246 0.09 -9.62 -6.98
CA ARG A 246 -1.34 -9.31 -6.75
C ARG A 246 -1.55 -8.00 -5.98
N VAL A 247 -0.74 -7.73 -4.96
CA VAL A 247 -0.81 -6.48 -4.18
C VAL A 247 -0.50 -5.29 -5.09
N HIS A 248 0.60 -5.38 -5.85
CA HIS A 248 1.01 -4.33 -6.79
C HIS A 248 -0.08 -4.05 -7.83
N ASP A 249 -0.57 -5.08 -8.51
CA ASP A 249 -1.60 -4.95 -9.55
C ASP A 249 -2.91 -4.38 -8.97
N ARG A 250 -3.28 -4.80 -7.76
CA ARG A 250 -4.52 -4.35 -7.13
C ARG A 250 -4.44 -2.88 -6.71
N VAL A 251 -3.33 -2.44 -6.12
CA VAL A 251 -3.09 -1.02 -5.82
C VAL A 251 -3.12 -0.20 -7.10
N ARG A 252 -2.41 -0.62 -8.14
CA ARG A 252 -2.42 0.05 -9.46
C ARG A 252 -3.81 0.15 -10.07
N SER A 253 -4.66 -0.88 -9.91
CA SER A 253 -6.03 -0.87 -10.44
C SER A 253 -6.99 0.07 -9.70
N LEU A 254 -6.70 0.38 -8.43
CA LEU A 254 -7.54 1.19 -7.55
C LEU A 254 -7.05 2.63 -7.40
N ASP A 255 -5.79 2.91 -7.74
CA ASP A 255 -5.29 4.27 -7.83
C ASP A 255 -5.89 5.01 -9.03
N SER A 256 -6.99 5.71 -8.78
CA SER A 256 -7.68 6.55 -9.77
C SER A 256 -6.87 7.77 -10.21
N THR A 257 -5.82 8.15 -9.45
CA THR A 257 -5.00 9.34 -9.74
C THR A 257 -3.83 9.02 -10.68
N GLY A 258 -3.48 7.74 -10.81
CA GLY A 258 -2.44 7.23 -11.72
C GLY A 258 -1.01 7.64 -11.34
N GLY A 259 -0.82 8.18 -10.13
CA GLY A 259 0.46 8.71 -9.65
C GLY A 259 1.19 7.81 -8.66
N ALA A 260 0.52 6.80 -8.09
CA ALA A 260 1.07 6.00 -7.01
C ALA A 260 1.87 4.81 -7.56
N LYS A 261 3.20 4.91 -7.51
CA LYS A 261 4.09 3.81 -7.91
C LYS A 261 4.48 2.97 -6.70
N LEU A 262 3.86 1.83 -6.52
CA LEU A 262 4.18 0.92 -5.41
C LEU A 262 5.38 0.02 -5.74
N HIS A 263 6.38 -0.02 -4.87
CA HIS A 263 7.48 -0.99 -4.89
C HIS A 263 7.37 -1.94 -3.72
N ILE A 264 7.71 -3.21 -3.92
CA ILE A 264 7.60 -4.28 -2.92
C ILE A 264 8.90 -5.08 -2.81
N GLY A 265 9.48 -5.14 -1.62
CA GLY A 265 10.56 -6.06 -1.28
C GLY A 265 10.02 -7.30 -0.58
N VAL A 266 10.42 -8.48 -1.05
CA VAL A 266 9.97 -9.77 -0.49
C VAL A 266 11.14 -10.43 0.24
N GLY A 267 11.00 -10.61 1.56
CA GLY A 267 11.96 -11.31 2.40
C GLY A 267 11.88 -12.83 2.29
N ASP A 268 12.80 -13.52 2.95
CA ASP A 268 12.83 -14.99 2.97
C ASP A 268 11.77 -15.57 3.91
N VAL A 269 11.42 -16.83 3.67
CA VAL A 269 10.64 -17.63 4.60
C VAL A 269 11.55 -18.12 5.73
N VAL A 270 11.26 -17.66 6.95
CA VAL A 270 12.08 -17.93 8.14
C VAL A 270 11.23 -18.37 9.31
N GLU A 271 11.82 -19.02 10.30
CA GLU A 271 11.16 -19.27 11.58
C GLU A 271 10.80 -17.96 12.31
N MET A 272 9.76 -17.96 13.13
CA MET A 272 9.20 -16.76 13.79
C MET A 272 10.23 -16.02 14.66
N ASP A 273 11.14 -16.74 15.32
CA ASP A 273 12.24 -16.16 16.11
C ASP A 273 13.23 -15.36 15.25
N ARG A 274 13.27 -15.65 13.95
CA ARG A 274 14.07 -14.98 12.93
C ARG A 274 13.27 -13.98 12.10
N ALA A 275 12.09 -13.55 12.55
CA ALA A 275 11.26 -12.55 11.88
C ALA A 275 12.04 -11.30 11.40
N HIS A 276 12.93 -10.81 12.27
CA HIS A 276 13.83 -9.68 11.99
C HIS A 276 14.74 -9.91 10.76
N VAL A 277 15.12 -11.15 10.46
CA VAL A 277 15.92 -11.50 9.28
C VAL A 277 15.10 -11.34 8.01
N SER A 278 13.88 -11.89 7.98
CA SER A 278 12.98 -11.73 6.83
C SER A 278 12.63 -10.26 6.60
N PHE A 279 12.39 -9.51 7.68
CA PHE A 279 12.16 -8.06 7.59
C PHE A 279 13.38 -7.32 7.02
N ALA A 280 14.60 -7.57 7.52
CA ALA A 280 15.81 -6.95 6.98
C ALA A 280 16.03 -7.28 5.50
N HIS A 281 15.81 -8.55 5.10
CA HIS A 281 15.88 -8.97 3.71
C HIS A 281 14.82 -8.29 2.83
N ALA A 282 13.59 -8.15 3.33
CA ALA A 282 12.51 -7.45 2.65
C ALA A 282 12.83 -5.96 2.46
N GLU A 283 13.37 -5.29 3.48
CA GLU A 283 13.81 -3.89 3.40
C GLU A 283 14.93 -3.70 2.36
N HIS A 284 15.93 -4.58 2.34
CA HIS A 284 16.98 -4.52 1.33
C HIS A 284 16.45 -4.81 -0.08
N ALA A 285 15.55 -5.79 -0.23
CA ALA A 285 14.90 -6.08 -1.49
C ALA A 285 14.02 -4.91 -1.98
N LEU A 286 13.34 -4.20 -1.08
CA LEU A 286 12.55 -3.02 -1.40
C LEU A 286 13.44 -1.91 -1.96
N LEU A 287 14.61 -1.68 -1.37
CA LEU A 287 15.58 -0.70 -1.88
C LEU A 287 16.03 -1.07 -3.30
N ILE A 288 16.34 -2.34 -3.56
CA ILE A 288 16.69 -2.83 -4.90
C ILE A 288 15.52 -2.61 -5.88
N ALA A 289 14.29 -2.90 -5.46
CA ALA A 289 13.10 -2.69 -6.28
C ALA A 289 12.90 -1.22 -6.67
N ILE A 290 13.11 -0.29 -5.73
CA ILE A 290 13.05 1.15 -5.99
C ILE A 290 14.14 1.57 -6.98
N ASP A 291 15.38 1.13 -6.79
CA ASP A 291 16.52 1.53 -7.64
C ASP A 291 16.46 0.98 -9.06
N GLU A 292 15.94 -0.24 -9.23
CA GLU A 292 15.72 -0.87 -10.53
C GLU A 292 14.42 -0.43 -11.18
N ASP A 293 13.64 0.43 -10.49
CA ASP A 293 12.31 0.81 -10.90
C ASP A 293 11.36 -0.39 -11.12
N SER A 294 11.60 -1.46 -10.38
CA SER A 294 10.87 -2.73 -10.47
C SER A 294 9.64 -2.72 -9.57
N PRO A 295 8.50 -3.28 -9.99
CA PRO A 295 7.30 -3.39 -9.15
C PRO A 295 7.56 -4.19 -7.88
N ARG A 296 8.43 -5.20 -7.97
CA ARG A 296 8.91 -5.98 -6.83
C ARG A 296 10.29 -6.57 -7.05
N VAL A 297 10.95 -6.94 -5.96
CA VAL A 297 12.14 -7.80 -5.94
C VAL A 297 12.03 -8.73 -4.74
N ALA A 298 12.30 -10.01 -4.95
CA ALA A 298 12.52 -10.94 -3.84
C ALA A 298 14.00 -11.05 -3.51
N TRP A 299 14.32 -11.21 -2.22
CA TRP A 299 15.70 -11.21 -1.72
C TRP A 299 16.65 -12.15 -2.49
N GLU A 300 16.21 -13.38 -2.78
CA GLU A 300 17.02 -14.37 -3.50
C GLU A 300 17.13 -14.12 -5.02
N GLU A 301 16.32 -13.24 -5.61
CA GLU A 301 16.33 -12.97 -7.08
C GLU A 301 17.50 -12.08 -7.52
N ARG A 302 18.21 -11.43 -6.59
CA ARG A 302 19.25 -10.43 -6.85
C ARG A 302 20.47 -10.62 -5.92
N PRO A 303 21.18 -11.76 -5.98
CA PRO A 303 22.19 -12.11 -4.97
C PRO A 303 23.35 -11.10 -4.88
N PHE A 304 23.73 -10.46 -5.98
CA PHE A 304 24.82 -9.47 -5.98
C PHE A 304 24.36 -8.14 -5.40
N GLU A 305 23.22 -7.61 -5.83
CA GLU A 305 22.63 -6.38 -5.33
C GLU A 305 22.21 -6.53 -3.86
N ALA A 306 21.71 -7.71 -3.48
CA ALA A 306 21.44 -8.12 -2.10
C ALA A 306 22.70 -8.04 -1.25
N PHE A 307 23.79 -8.67 -1.68
CA PHE A 307 25.08 -8.59 -0.97
C PHE A 307 25.57 -7.14 -0.82
N VAL A 308 25.53 -6.34 -1.89
CA VAL A 308 25.94 -4.93 -1.83
C VAL A 308 25.06 -4.15 -0.85
N THR A 309 23.75 -4.34 -0.89
CA THR A 309 22.79 -3.58 -0.09
C THR A 309 22.82 -3.96 1.40
N ALA A 310 23.01 -5.24 1.73
CA ALA A 310 23.04 -5.70 3.12
C ALA A 310 24.43 -5.63 3.78
N VAL A 311 25.50 -5.91 3.03
CA VAL A 311 26.84 -6.07 3.62
C VAL A 311 27.71 -4.84 3.41
N ILE A 312 27.63 -4.22 2.23
CA ILE A 312 28.52 -3.11 1.90
C ILE A 312 27.90 -1.78 2.33
N ARG A 313 26.66 -1.50 1.90
CA ARG A 313 26.00 -0.20 2.07
C ARG A 313 25.95 0.30 3.52
N PRO A 314 25.57 -0.50 4.54
CA PRO A 314 25.45 0.01 5.92
C PRO A 314 26.78 0.52 6.52
N HIS A 315 27.90 0.24 5.87
CA HIS A 315 29.24 0.60 6.32
C HIS A 315 29.93 1.62 5.40
N ILE A 316 29.23 2.16 4.39
CA ILE A 316 29.75 3.26 3.58
C ILE A 316 29.22 4.58 4.11
N ASP A 317 30.12 5.39 4.65
CA ASP A 317 29.92 6.84 4.81
C ASP A 317 30.62 7.56 3.65
N GLU A 318 29.97 8.58 3.08
CA GLU A 318 30.57 9.39 2.02
C GLU A 318 31.91 9.99 2.45
N GLN A 319 32.03 10.37 3.73
CA GLN A 319 33.23 11.01 4.29
C GLN A 319 34.45 10.09 4.31
N ASP A 320 34.23 8.77 4.38
CA ASP A 320 35.29 7.77 4.45
C ASP A 320 35.82 7.38 3.06
N LEU A 321 35.20 7.89 2.00
CA LEU A 321 35.58 7.55 0.63
C LEU A 321 36.68 8.46 0.10
N PRO A 322 37.58 7.93 -0.74
CA PRO A 322 38.56 8.77 -1.43
C PRO A 322 37.85 9.88 -2.22
N PRO A 323 38.21 11.17 -2.05
CA PRO A 323 37.57 12.29 -2.76
C PRO A 323 37.53 12.09 -4.27
N ARG A 324 38.54 11.42 -4.82
CA ARG A 324 38.60 11.06 -6.24
C ARG A 324 37.42 10.19 -6.69
N LEU A 325 36.88 9.32 -5.86
CA LEU A 325 35.75 8.44 -6.22
C LEU A 325 34.42 9.20 -6.20
N ILE A 326 34.21 10.03 -5.18
CA ILE A 326 33.04 10.92 -5.04
C ILE A 326 32.99 11.89 -6.23
N ASP A 327 34.09 12.61 -6.45
CA ASP A 327 34.22 13.59 -7.53
C ASP A 327 34.15 12.97 -8.93
N ALA A 328 34.72 11.76 -9.08
CA ALA A 328 34.79 11.08 -10.37
C ALA A 328 33.42 10.79 -10.95
N LEU A 329 32.42 10.55 -10.11
CA LEU A 329 31.11 10.07 -10.53
C LEU A 329 30.02 11.12 -10.29
N GLY A 330 30.16 11.99 -9.29
CA GLY A 330 29.23 13.09 -9.03
C GLY A 330 29.22 14.19 -10.11
N ARG A 331 30.25 14.29 -10.96
CA ARG A 331 30.37 15.31 -12.02
C ARG A 331 30.12 14.78 -13.45
N GLN A 332 29.77 13.52 -13.60
CA GLN A 332 29.54 12.92 -14.92
C GLN A 332 28.10 13.16 -15.37
N SER A 333 27.89 13.23 -16.69
CA SER A 333 26.54 13.30 -17.23
C SER A 333 25.85 11.93 -17.13
N ASP A 334 24.52 11.92 -17.09
CA ASP A 334 23.72 10.70 -17.03
C ASP A 334 24.04 9.75 -18.20
N GLU A 335 24.35 10.27 -19.39
CA GLU A 335 24.70 9.41 -20.53
C GLU A 335 26.07 8.74 -20.36
N VAL A 336 27.04 9.40 -19.73
CA VAL A 336 28.34 8.81 -19.40
C VAL A 336 28.17 7.74 -18.34
N LEU A 337 27.44 8.03 -17.26
CA LEU A 337 27.14 7.06 -16.20
C LEU A 337 26.39 5.84 -16.73
N THR A 338 25.38 6.06 -17.58
CA THR A 338 24.63 4.97 -18.25
C THR A 338 25.54 4.12 -19.14
N THR A 339 26.44 4.76 -19.89
CA THR A 339 27.41 4.05 -20.75
C THR A 339 28.40 3.24 -19.92
N LEU A 340 28.91 3.83 -18.83
CA LEU A 340 29.86 3.19 -17.92
C LEU A 340 29.25 1.99 -17.21
N ARG A 341 28.03 2.12 -16.66
CA ARG A 341 27.29 1.02 -16.03
C ARG A 341 27.07 -0.12 -17.03
N THR A 342 26.54 0.19 -18.21
CA THR A 342 26.28 -0.82 -19.24
C THR A 342 27.57 -1.49 -19.74
N TYR A 343 28.66 -0.73 -19.84
CA TYR A 343 29.97 -1.27 -20.18
C TYR A 343 30.46 -2.30 -19.16
N LEU A 344 30.33 -1.98 -17.87
CA LEU A 344 30.73 -2.88 -16.78
C LEU A 344 29.81 -4.12 -16.70
N ASP A 345 28.50 -3.94 -16.88
CA ASP A 345 27.50 -5.04 -16.94
C ASP A 345 27.74 -6.00 -18.12
N THR A 346 28.24 -5.47 -19.23
CA THR A 346 28.61 -6.27 -20.42
C THR A 346 30.04 -6.81 -20.35
N SER A 347 30.58 -6.99 -19.14
CA SER A 347 31.93 -7.52 -18.91
C SER A 347 33.02 -6.73 -19.63
N ALA A 348 32.89 -5.39 -19.65
CA ALA A 348 33.79 -4.47 -20.33
C ALA A 348 33.87 -4.67 -21.86
N ASN A 349 32.78 -5.13 -22.50
CA ASN A 349 32.69 -5.35 -23.94
C ASN A 349 31.99 -4.20 -24.68
N ALA A 350 32.77 -3.30 -25.28
CA ALA A 350 32.24 -2.12 -25.97
C ALA A 350 31.30 -2.43 -27.16
N ALA A 351 31.40 -3.60 -27.80
CA ALA A 351 30.49 -3.98 -28.88
C ALA A 351 29.10 -4.33 -28.32
N MET A 352 29.06 -5.15 -27.26
CA MET A 352 27.81 -5.47 -26.56
C MET A 352 27.20 -4.25 -25.88
N THR A 353 28.03 -3.36 -25.34
CA THR A 353 27.56 -2.08 -24.78
C THR A 353 26.87 -1.22 -25.83
N ALA A 354 27.47 -1.11 -27.03
CA ALA A 354 26.93 -0.33 -28.13
C ALA A 354 25.58 -0.89 -28.61
N GLU A 355 25.48 -2.21 -28.73
CA GLU A 355 24.24 -2.91 -29.07
C GLU A 355 23.15 -2.68 -28.03
N ARG A 356 23.45 -2.88 -26.74
CA ARG A 356 22.48 -2.72 -25.64
C ARG A 356 21.98 -1.29 -25.48
N LEU A 357 22.80 -0.29 -25.80
CA LEU A 357 22.44 1.13 -25.74
C LEU A 357 21.92 1.69 -27.06
N TYR A 358 21.88 0.89 -28.13
CA TYR A 358 21.51 1.33 -29.48
C TYR A 358 22.33 2.55 -29.97
N ILE A 359 23.63 2.57 -29.66
CA ILE A 359 24.56 3.64 -30.07
C ILE A 359 25.73 3.08 -30.89
N HIS A 360 26.44 3.96 -31.58
CA HIS A 360 27.64 3.55 -32.31
C HIS A 360 28.79 3.21 -31.35
N ARG A 361 29.61 2.20 -31.67
CA ARG A 361 30.76 1.78 -30.84
C ARG A 361 31.77 2.90 -30.58
N ALA A 362 31.95 3.82 -31.54
CA ALA A 362 32.80 4.99 -31.35
C ALA A 362 32.29 5.92 -30.23
N THR A 363 30.97 6.03 -30.05
CA THR A 363 30.35 6.81 -28.98
C THR A 363 30.62 6.19 -27.61
N VAL A 364 30.59 4.86 -27.51
CA VAL A 364 31.01 4.15 -26.28
C VAL A 364 32.44 4.52 -25.92
N TYR A 365 33.38 4.37 -26.86
CA TYR A 365 34.79 4.70 -26.60
C TYR A 365 35.00 6.17 -26.22
N TYR A 366 34.30 7.09 -26.90
CA TYR A 366 34.36 8.51 -26.58
C TYR A 366 33.91 8.78 -25.14
N ARG A 367 32.77 8.24 -24.71
CA ARG A 367 32.23 8.44 -23.35
C ARG A 367 33.09 7.77 -22.28
N LEU A 368 33.61 6.57 -22.53
CA LEU A 368 34.53 5.91 -21.60
C LEU A 368 35.83 6.70 -21.46
N LYS A 369 36.37 7.21 -22.58
CA LYS A 369 37.56 8.06 -22.56
C LYS A 369 37.32 9.38 -21.85
N GLN A 370 36.15 9.99 -22.04
CA GLN A 370 35.75 11.20 -21.31
C GLN A 370 35.75 10.95 -19.79
N PHE A 371 35.27 9.78 -19.34
CA PHE A 371 35.37 9.38 -17.94
C PHE A 371 36.83 9.20 -17.50
N GLU A 372 37.66 8.45 -18.23
CA GLU A 372 39.07 8.24 -17.86
C GLU A 372 39.86 9.55 -17.81
N ASP A 373 39.68 10.44 -18.79
CA ASP A 373 40.38 11.74 -18.90
C ASP A 373 39.97 12.71 -17.78
N SER A 374 38.70 12.70 -17.37
CA SER A 374 38.20 13.59 -16.31
C SER A 374 38.50 13.10 -14.89
N THR A 375 38.62 11.78 -14.69
CA THR A 375 38.77 11.18 -13.37
C THR A 375 40.19 10.66 -13.08
N GLY A 376 40.97 10.43 -14.14
CA GLY A 376 42.26 9.74 -14.06
C GLY A 376 42.15 8.25 -13.70
N ILE A 377 40.94 7.69 -13.64
CA ILE A 377 40.70 6.28 -13.31
C ILE A 377 40.73 5.48 -14.62
N SER A 378 41.75 4.63 -14.80
CA SER A 378 41.81 3.78 -15.98
C SER A 378 40.90 2.56 -15.86
N LEU A 379 40.00 2.38 -16.82
CA LEU A 379 39.11 1.23 -16.96
C LEU A 379 39.80 0.01 -17.57
N ALA A 380 41.06 0.12 -18.01
CA ALA A 380 41.88 -1.02 -18.39
C ALA A 380 42.24 -1.88 -17.16
N ASP A 381 42.39 -1.26 -15.99
CA ASP A 381 42.69 -1.94 -14.73
C ASP A 381 41.44 -2.61 -14.11
N GLY A 382 41.60 -3.87 -13.70
CA GLY A 382 40.49 -4.66 -13.16
C GLY A 382 39.98 -4.18 -11.79
N ARG A 383 40.87 -3.64 -10.94
CA ARG A 383 40.48 -3.12 -9.62
C ARG A 383 39.72 -1.81 -9.75
N ASN A 384 40.16 -0.94 -10.67
CA ASN A 384 39.45 0.28 -11.03
C ASN A 384 38.05 -0.04 -11.57
N ARG A 385 37.90 -1.02 -12.46
CA ARG A 385 36.56 -1.44 -12.94
C ARG A 385 35.68 -1.93 -11.78
N LEU A 386 36.23 -2.75 -10.87
CA LEU A 386 35.47 -3.26 -9.73
C LEU A 386 35.00 -2.13 -8.79
N ILE A 387 35.89 -1.22 -8.38
CA ILE A 387 35.51 -0.16 -7.44
C ILE A 387 34.54 0.84 -8.07
N VAL A 388 34.69 1.15 -9.36
CA VAL A 388 33.74 2.00 -10.09
C VAL A 388 32.38 1.31 -10.21
N HIS A 389 32.35 0.00 -10.49
CA HIS A 389 31.10 -0.74 -10.57
C HIS A 389 30.38 -0.78 -9.22
N LEU A 390 31.09 -1.11 -8.14
CA LEU A 390 30.54 -1.10 -6.78
C LEU A 390 30.04 0.30 -6.42
N TRP A 391 30.80 1.35 -6.75
CA TRP A 391 30.39 2.72 -6.50
C TRP A 391 29.09 3.09 -7.20
N LEU A 392 28.93 2.74 -8.48
CA LEU A 392 27.69 3.00 -9.23
C LEU A 392 26.46 2.33 -8.60
N LEU A 393 26.64 1.21 -7.88
CA LEU A 393 25.55 0.52 -7.18
C LEU A 393 25.19 1.19 -5.86
N VAL A 394 26.12 1.89 -5.20
CA VAL A 394 25.88 2.54 -3.90
C VAL A 394 25.68 4.05 -4.02
N ALA A 395 26.09 4.69 -5.10
CA ALA A 395 26.04 6.15 -5.25
C ALA A 395 24.61 6.71 -5.26
N ASN A 396 23.65 6.00 -5.85
CA ASN A 396 22.22 6.38 -5.79
C ASN A 396 21.62 6.30 -4.38
N ARG A 397 22.36 5.70 -3.44
CA ARG A 397 21.88 5.25 -2.13
C ARG A 397 22.54 5.96 -0.95
N ILE A 398 23.54 6.81 -1.21
CA ILE A 398 24.30 7.60 -0.23
C ILE A 398 23.82 9.07 -0.21
N ARG A 399 23.01 9.50 -1.20
CA ARG A 399 22.47 10.86 -1.30
C ARG A 399 21.31 11.13 -0.35
#